data_AF-A0A5R2N248-F1
#
_entry.id   AF-A0A5R2N248-F1
#
_cell.length_a   1.000
_cell.length_b   1.000
_cell.length_c   1.000
_cell.angle_alpha   90.00
_cell.angle_beta   90.00
_cell.angle_gamma   90.00
#
_symmetry.space_group_name_H-M   'P 1'
#
loop_
_entity.id
_entity.type
_entity.pdbx_description
1 polymer ?
#
loop_
_entity_poly.entity_id
_entity_poly.type
_entity_poly.pdbx_seq_one_letter_code
_entity_poly.pdbx_strand_id
1 'polypeptide(L)'
;QHDGATFAEFDLAKLPEPLKLEADPVAIGAALGLAPHEIGFENHRVAFWSAGVPYVTIPVANIEAAGRIRLDNQAWSELAPRKSEWAFASPYVYCRETVNHESAFHVRMIVPGTPSYEDPATGSAAAAFAGAIMHFDAPTDGVSQLWIEQGL
;
A
#
# COMPACT_ATOMS: atom_id res chain seq x y z
N GLN A 1 28.83 -18.58 5.75
CA GLN A 1 28.06 -18.39 6.98
C GLN A 1 26.61 -18.38 6.54
N HIS A 2 25.81 -19.36 6.95
CA HIS A 2 24.38 -19.38 6.59
C HIS A 2 23.68 -18.40 7.53
N ASP A 3 23.31 -17.24 6.99
CA ASP A 3 22.60 -16.21 7.73
C ASP A 3 21.21 -16.73 8.05
N GLY A 4 20.90 -16.84 9.35
CA GLY A 4 19.71 -17.51 9.86
C GLY A 4 18.46 -16.66 9.70
N ALA A 5 17.97 -16.51 8.47
CA ALA A 5 16.63 -15.99 8.25
C ALA A 5 15.62 -16.98 8.84
N THR A 6 14.88 -16.56 9.86
CA THR A 6 13.79 -17.35 10.43
C THR A 6 12.53 -17.03 9.63
N PHE A 7 11.93 -18.06 9.02
CA PHE A 7 10.69 -17.93 8.26
C PHE A 7 9.50 -18.36 9.12
N ALA A 8 8.44 -17.57 9.08
CA ALA A 8 7.14 -17.90 9.66
C ALA A 8 6.03 -17.46 8.70
N GLU A 9 4.99 -18.28 8.61
CA GLU A 9 3.82 -18.05 7.77
C GLU A 9 2.58 -18.04 8.66
N PHE A 10 1.66 -17.12 8.39
CA PHE A 10 0.42 -16.96 9.14
C PHE A 10 -0.74 -16.77 8.18
N ASP A 11 -1.86 -17.42 8.46
CA ASP A 11 -3.11 -17.20 7.74
C ASP A 11 -3.78 -15.88 8.14
N LEU A 12 -4.43 -15.23 7.18
CA LEU A 12 -5.25 -14.06 7.47
C LEU A 12 -6.48 -14.47 8.27
N ALA A 13 -6.68 -13.83 9.42
CA ALA A 13 -7.89 -14.04 10.24
C ALA A 13 -9.18 -13.59 9.53
N LYS A 14 -9.06 -12.66 8.58
CA LYS A 14 -10.15 -12.13 7.74
C LYS A 14 -9.63 -11.93 6.33
N LEU A 15 -10.40 -12.38 5.33
CA LEU A 15 -10.07 -12.12 3.92
C LEU A 15 -10.17 -10.62 3.59
N PRO A 16 -9.36 -10.11 2.66
CA PRO A 16 -9.44 -8.71 2.24
C PRO A 16 -10.77 -8.42 1.57
N GLU A 17 -11.35 -7.26 1.90
CA GLU A 17 -12.58 -6.77 1.28
C GLU A 17 -12.39 -5.32 0.78
N PRO A 18 -12.99 -4.98 -0.37
CA PRO A 18 -12.96 -3.61 -0.86
C PRO A 18 -13.91 -2.74 -0.02
N LEU A 19 -13.45 -1.53 0.28
CA LEU A 19 -14.23 -0.49 0.93
C LEU A 19 -14.48 0.65 -0.07
N LYS A 20 -15.50 1.46 0.19
CA LYS A 20 -15.80 2.62 -0.67
C LYS A 20 -14.78 3.72 -0.41
N LEU A 21 -14.11 4.17 -1.48
CA LEU A 21 -13.26 5.35 -1.48
C LEU A 21 -13.96 6.48 -2.22
N GLU A 22 -14.23 7.60 -1.54
CA GLU A 22 -14.82 8.81 -2.15
C GLU A 22 -13.76 9.80 -2.64
N ALA A 23 -12.52 9.67 -2.14
CA ALA A 23 -11.44 10.59 -2.45
C ALA A 23 -10.98 10.46 -3.91
N ASP A 24 -10.74 11.60 -4.55
CA ASP A 24 -10.18 11.67 -5.89
C ASP A 24 -8.72 11.15 -5.91
N PRO A 25 -8.38 10.17 -6.77
CA PRO A 25 -7.01 9.67 -6.91
C PRO A 25 -5.97 10.76 -7.18
N VAL A 26 -6.33 11.82 -7.91
CA VAL A 26 -5.40 12.93 -8.19
C VAL A 26 -5.09 13.73 -6.91
N ALA A 27 -6.11 14.01 -6.10
CA ALA A 27 -5.94 14.65 -4.80
C ALA A 27 -5.12 13.78 -3.83
N ILE A 28 -5.34 12.46 -3.83
CA ILE A 28 -4.53 11.50 -3.06
C ILE A 28 -3.05 11.55 -3.47
N GLY A 29 -2.77 11.57 -4.78
CA GLY A 29 -1.39 11.72 -5.28
C GLY A 29 -0.75 13.05 -4.86
N ALA A 30 -1.49 14.15 -4.96
CA ALA A 30 -1.02 15.46 -4.55
C ALA A 30 -0.67 15.52 -3.05
N ALA A 31 -1.46 14.86 -2.18
CA ALA A 31 -1.18 14.75 -0.75
C ALA A 31 0.09 13.92 -0.43
N LEU A 32 0.61 13.17 -1.40
CA LEU A 32 1.87 12.43 -1.30
C LEU A 32 3.05 13.16 -2.00
N GLY A 33 2.80 14.33 -2.58
CA GLY A 33 3.79 15.09 -3.35
C GLY A 33 4.05 14.51 -4.76
N LEU A 34 3.08 13.78 -5.32
CA LEU A 34 3.18 13.15 -6.63
C LEU A 34 2.33 13.87 -7.68
N ALA A 35 2.81 13.87 -8.91
CA ALA A 35 2.07 14.35 -10.07
C ALA A 35 1.04 13.30 -10.55
N PRO A 36 -0.05 13.71 -11.23
CA PRO A 36 -1.12 12.80 -11.63
C PRO A 36 -0.67 11.60 -12.48
N HIS A 37 0.34 11.79 -13.34
CA HIS A 37 0.88 10.74 -14.21
C HIS A 37 1.76 9.71 -13.48
N GLU A 38 2.10 9.98 -12.21
CA GLU A 38 2.90 9.10 -11.36
C GLU A 38 2.00 8.16 -10.54
N ILE A 39 0.68 8.34 -10.60
CA ILE A 39 -0.31 7.53 -9.88
C ILE A 39 -0.90 6.49 -10.84
N GLY A 40 -0.83 5.24 -10.43
CA GLY A 40 -1.26 4.09 -11.22
C GLY A 40 -0.16 3.50 -12.09
N PHE A 41 -0.38 2.25 -12.46
CA PHE A 41 0.31 1.53 -13.51
C PHE A 41 -0.64 0.45 -14.02
N GLU A 42 -0.48 0.01 -15.27
CA GLU A 42 -1.33 -1.03 -15.87
C GLU A 42 -2.83 -0.72 -15.64
N ASN A 43 -3.56 -1.65 -15.03
CA ASN A 43 -4.94 -1.50 -14.59
C ASN A 43 -5.09 -1.17 -13.10
N HIS A 44 -4.00 -1.06 -12.33
CA HIS A 44 -4.06 -0.69 -10.92
C HIS A 44 -4.49 0.75 -10.73
N ARG A 45 -5.43 0.95 -9.82
CA ARG A 45 -5.95 2.27 -9.44
C ARG A 45 -5.93 2.43 -7.91
N VAL A 46 -5.98 3.68 -7.45
CA VAL A 46 -6.12 3.97 -6.03
C VAL A 46 -7.40 3.35 -5.51
N ALA A 47 -7.30 2.60 -4.41
CA ALA A 47 -8.42 1.84 -3.86
C ALA A 47 -8.32 1.78 -2.32
N PHE A 48 -9.41 1.37 -1.68
CA PHE A 48 -9.51 1.28 -0.23
C PHE A 48 -9.85 -0.15 0.16
N TRP A 49 -8.99 -0.78 0.97
CA TRP A 49 -9.09 -2.20 1.29
C TRP A 49 -8.92 -2.45 2.78
N SER A 50 -9.55 -3.51 3.28
CA SER A 50 -9.36 -3.96 4.66
C SER A 50 -9.32 -5.47 4.78
N ALA A 51 -8.41 -5.97 5.61
CA ALA A 51 -8.43 -7.33 6.16
C ALA A 51 -8.59 -7.29 7.69
N GLY A 52 -9.36 -6.32 8.20
CA GLY A 52 -9.53 -6.02 9.64
C GLY A 52 -8.98 -4.65 10.03
N VAL A 53 -7.93 -4.17 9.35
CA VAL A 53 -7.43 -2.78 9.44
C VAL A 53 -7.51 -2.16 8.05
N PRO A 54 -8.07 -0.95 7.88
CA PRO A 54 -8.26 -0.36 6.56
C PRO A 54 -7.08 0.49 6.10
N TYR A 55 -6.72 0.38 4.82
CA TYR A 55 -5.60 1.07 4.17
C TYR A 55 -6.00 1.59 2.78
N VAL A 56 -5.50 2.78 2.41
CA VAL A 56 -5.63 3.29 1.05
C VAL A 56 -4.46 2.73 0.24
N THR A 57 -4.73 1.81 -0.69
CA THR A 57 -3.71 1.20 -1.56
C THR A 57 -3.48 2.11 -2.76
N ILE A 58 -2.25 2.60 -2.94
CA ILE A 58 -1.92 3.66 -3.90
C ILE A 58 -0.85 3.15 -4.86
N PRO A 59 -1.22 2.69 -6.06
CA PRO A 59 -0.25 2.32 -7.08
C PRO A 59 0.51 3.57 -7.54
N VAL A 60 1.82 3.47 -7.68
CA VAL A 60 2.67 4.53 -8.25
C VAL A 60 3.53 3.96 -9.37
N ALA A 61 3.94 4.84 -10.29
CA ALA A 61 4.54 4.44 -11.56
C ALA A 61 5.80 3.58 -11.41
N ASN A 62 6.67 3.90 -10.44
CA ASN A 62 7.99 3.31 -10.30
C ASN A 62 8.61 3.57 -8.92
N ILE A 63 9.79 3.01 -8.68
CA ILE A 63 10.48 3.13 -7.39
C ILE A 63 10.97 4.56 -7.11
N GLU A 64 11.27 5.33 -8.17
CA GLU A 64 11.64 6.75 -8.05
C GLU A 64 10.48 7.60 -7.50
N ALA A 65 9.26 7.38 -8.00
CA ALA A 65 8.06 8.01 -7.49
C ALA A 65 7.82 7.58 -6.04
N ALA A 66 7.89 6.27 -5.75
CA ALA A 66 7.75 5.75 -4.40
C ALA A 66 8.76 6.39 -3.42
N GLY A 67 10.02 6.55 -3.82
CA GLY A 67 11.09 7.12 -3.01
C GLY A 67 10.92 8.62 -2.69
N ARG A 68 10.22 9.38 -3.54
CA ARG A 68 10.00 10.82 -3.34
C ARG A 68 8.82 11.17 -2.44
N ILE A 69 7.98 10.19 -2.10
CA ILE A 69 6.75 10.44 -1.36
C ILE A 69 7.01 11.14 -0.03
N ARG A 70 6.25 12.21 0.19
CA ARG A 70 6.16 12.94 1.46
C ARG A 70 4.70 13.23 1.74
N LEU A 71 4.21 12.71 2.86
CA LEU A 71 2.82 12.89 3.25
C LEU A 71 2.58 14.32 3.77
N ASP A 72 1.72 15.06 3.07
CA ASP A 72 1.08 16.26 3.61
C ASP A 72 -0.05 15.82 4.56
N ASN A 73 0.19 15.92 5.86
CA ASN A 73 -0.75 15.47 6.87
C ASN A 73 -2.03 16.31 6.92
N GLN A 74 -1.97 17.58 6.52
CA GLN A 74 -3.15 18.43 6.46
C GLN A 74 -4.02 17.99 5.28
N ALA A 75 -3.46 17.93 4.08
CA ALA A 75 -4.18 17.47 2.90
C ALA A 75 -4.72 16.04 3.08
N TRP A 76 -3.93 15.15 3.69
CA TRP A 76 -4.37 13.79 3.98
C TRP A 76 -5.58 13.74 4.91
N SER A 77 -5.62 14.59 5.95
CA SER A 77 -6.73 14.61 6.91
C SER A 77 -8.07 15.04 6.30
N GLU A 78 -8.04 15.77 5.18
CA GLU A 78 -9.22 16.21 4.44
C GLU A 78 -9.73 15.15 3.45
N LEU A 79 -8.85 14.26 2.98
CA LEU A 79 -9.13 13.28 1.93
C LEU A 79 -9.34 11.86 2.47
N ALA A 80 -8.56 11.47 3.47
CA ALA A 80 -8.43 10.08 3.87
C ALA A 80 -9.71 9.58 4.58
N PRO A 81 -10.17 8.37 4.27
CA PRO A 81 -11.20 7.72 5.06
C PRO A 81 -10.76 7.57 6.52
N ARG A 82 -11.70 7.71 7.45
CA ARG A 82 -11.44 7.43 8.87
C ARG A 82 -11.34 5.92 9.10
N LYS A 83 -10.33 5.50 9.88
CA LYS A 83 -10.22 4.12 10.40
C LYS A 83 -10.76 3.98 11.81
N SER A 84 -10.87 5.10 12.53
CA SER A 84 -11.51 5.20 13.85
C SER A 84 -11.97 6.65 14.08
N GLU A 85 -12.58 6.93 15.22
CA GLU A 85 -12.93 8.31 15.62
C GLU A 85 -11.72 9.26 15.63
N TRP A 86 -10.51 8.73 15.86
CA TRP A 86 -9.31 9.51 16.13
C TRP A 86 -8.22 9.36 15.06
N ALA A 87 -8.43 8.51 14.05
CA ALA A 87 -7.38 8.21 13.09
C ALA A 87 -7.90 7.99 11.67
N PHE A 88 -7.06 8.32 10.71
CA PHE A 88 -7.26 8.09 9.29
C PHE A 88 -6.63 6.78 8.84
N ALA A 89 -7.16 6.19 7.77
CA ALA A 89 -6.52 5.10 7.07
C ALA A 89 -5.13 5.55 6.57
N SER A 90 -4.16 4.66 6.72
CA SER A 90 -2.80 4.93 6.28
C SER A 90 -2.68 4.71 4.76
N PRO A 91 -1.90 5.54 4.04
CA PRO A 91 -1.50 5.25 2.68
C PRO A 91 -0.55 4.04 2.66
N TYR A 92 -0.86 3.09 1.79
CA TYR A 92 -0.02 1.96 1.45
C TYR A 92 0.34 2.06 -0.03
N VAL A 93 1.52 2.61 -0.29
CA VAL A 93 1.98 2.97 -1.63
C VAL A 93 2.75 1.80 -2.20
N TYR A 94 2.55 1.47 -3.49
CA TYR A 94 3.21 0.33 -4.11
C TYR A 94 3.52 0.54 -5.58
N CYS A 95 4.57 -0.11 -6.09
CA CYS A 95 4.90 -0.19 -7.52
C CYS A 95 5.41 -1.58 -7.90
N ARG A 96 5.40 -1.89 -9.20
CA ARG A 96 5.93 -3.15 -9.77
C ARG A 96 7.46 -3.21 -9.79
N GLU A 97 8.11 -2.06 -9.93
CA GLU A 97 9.57 -2.01 -9.88
C GLU A 97 10.05 -2.28 -8.46
N THR A 98 11.09 -3.12 -8.32
CA THR A 98 11.63 -3.58 -7.04
C THR A 98 13.16 -3.48 -7.01
N VAL A 99 13.71 -3.33 -5.81
CA VAL A 99 15.15 -3.42 -5.54
C VAL A 99 15.60 -4.87 -5.60
N ASN A 100 14.84 -5.79 -4.97
CA ASN A 100 15.08 -7.22 -5.07
C ASN A 100 14.26 -7.80 -6.23
N HIS A 101 14.94 -8.40 -7.21
CA HIS A 101 14.32 -9.02 -8.38
C HIS A 101 13.43 -10.23 -8.06
N GLU A 102 13.51 -10.80 -6.86
CA GLU A 102 12.60 -11.86 -6.40
C GLU A 102 11.26 -11.31 -5.85
N SER A 103 11.21 -10.00 -5.54
CA SER A 103 9.99 -9.30 -5.11
C SER A 103 9.10 -8.98 -6.30
N ALA A 104 7.80 -9.14 -6.13
CA ALA A 104 6.78 -8.75 -7.10
C ALA A 104 6.34 -7.29 -6.97
N PHE A 105 6.46 -6.71 -5.78
CA PHE A 105 6.14 -5.31 -5.52
C PHE A 105 7.08 -4.70 -4.49
N HIS A 106 7.37 -3.42 -4.68
CA HIS A 106 7.97 -2.56 -3.68
C HIS A 106 6.86 -1.74 -3.03
N VAL A 107 6.83 -1.70 -1.69
CA VAL A 107 5.75 -1.04 -0.94
C VAL A 107 6.28 -0.11 0.15
N ARG A 108 5.49 0.89 0.50
CA ARG A 108 5.75 1.81 1.61
C ARG A 108 4.48 1.99 2.43
N MET A 109 4.61 1.93 3.76
CA MET A 109 3.50 2.21 4.68
C MET A 109 3.81 3.47 5.49
N ILE A 110 3.11 4.55 5.17
CA ILE A 110 3.28 5.81 5.90
C ILE A 110 2.17 5.92 6.95
N VAL A 111 2.56 6.20 8.19
CA VAL A 111 1.64 6.48 9.29
C VAL A 111 1.39 8.00 9.34
N PRO A 112 0.14 8.46 9.08
CA PRO A 112 -0.21 9.87 9.22
C PRO A 112 -0.02 10.34 10.67
N GLY A 113 0.50 11.54 10.84
CA GLY A 113 0.81 12.14 12.15
C GLY A 113 1.61 13.43 12.02
N THR A 114 1.95 14.05 13.15
CA THR A 114 2.73 15.31 13.15
C THR A 114 4.00 15.12 13.99
N PRO A 115 5.15 14.75 13.39
CA PRO A 115 5.35 14.39 11.98
C PRO A 115 4.83 12.98 11.66
N SER A 116 4.56 12.71 10.39
CA SER A 116 4.32 11.36 9.88
C SER A 116 5.62 10.56 9.90
N TYR A 117 5.51 9.23 10.01
CA TYR A 117 6.66 8.33 9.94
C TYR A 117 6.34 7.12 9.07
N GLU A 118 7.37 6.38 8.67
CA GLU A 118 7.22 5.13 7.91
C GLU A 118 7.40 3.93 8.83
N ASP A 119 6.51 2.96 8.69
CA ASP A 119 6.62 1.68 9.40
C ASP A 119 7.48 0.72 8.55
N PRO A 120 8.51 0.08 9.11
CA PRO A 120 9.44 -0.74 8.33
C PRO A 120 8.81 -2.01 7.75
N ALA A 121 7.82 -2.61 8.42
CA ALA A 121 7.13 -3.81 7.92
C ALA A 121 5.71 -3.92 8.49
N THR A 122 4.70 -3.93 7.63
CA THR A 122 3.30 -3.83 8.08
C THR A 122 2.45 -4.99 7.58
N GLY A 123 2.40 -6.09 8.34
CA GLY A 123 1.66 -7.29 7.96
C GLY A 123 0.16 -7.06 7.73
N SER A 124 -0.49 -6.16 8.47
CA SER A 124 -1.90 -5.81 8.27
C SER A 124 -2.15 -5.02 6.97
N ALA A 125 -1.17 -4.24 6.51
CA ALA A 125 -1.26 -3.56 5.22
C ALA A 125 -1.04 -4.54 4.07
N ALA A 126 -0.07 -5.45 4.20
CA ALA A 126 0.15 -6.55 3.26
C ALA A 126 -1.11 -7.44 3.13
N ALA A 127 -1.77 -7.74 4.25
CA ALA A 127 -3.03 -8.45 4.27
C ALA A 127 -4.11 -7.74 3.44
N ALA A 128 -4.37 -6.44 3.69
CA ALA A 128 -5.33 -5.68 2.90
C ALA A 128 -4.94 -5.58 1.41
N PHE A 129 -3.64 -5.42 1.13
CA PHE A 129 -3.10 -5.30 -0.22
C PHE A 129 -3.28 -6.55 -1.07
N ALA A 130 -3.31 -7.74 -0.48
CA ALA A 130 -3.66 -8.97 -1.20
C ALA A 130 -5.02 -8.86 -1.91
N GLY A 131 -5.98 -8.09 -1.36
CA GLY A 131 -7.25 -7.79 -2.03
C GLY A 131 -7.07 -6.96 -3.30
N ALA A 132 -6.21 -5.95 -3.26
CA ALA A 132 -5.88 -5.16 -4.45
C ALA A 132 -5.19 -6.01 -5.52
N ILE A 133 -4.25 -6.88 -5.15
CA ILE A 133 -3.62 -7.83 -6.08
C ILE A 133 -4.67 -8.74 -6.71
N MET A 134 -5.52 -9.40 -5.90
CA MET A 134 -6.56 -10.29 -6.44
C MET A 134 -7.54 -9.56 -7.37
N HIS A 135 -7.83 -8.29 -7.08
CA HIS A 135 -8.74 -7.48 -7.88
C HIS A 135 -8.13 -6.99 -9.20
N PHE A 136 -6.88 -6.51 -9.16
CA PHE A 136 -6.23 -5.91 -10.32
C PHE A 136 -5.43 -6.95 -11.14
N ASP A 137 -4.64 -7.83 -10.50
CA ASP A 137 -3.85 -8.84 -11.23
C ASP A 137 -4.73 -10.00 -11.71
N ALA A 138 -5.81 -10.29 -10.99
CA ALA A 138 -6.71 -11.42 -11.24
C ALA A 138 -5.93 -12.71 -11.57
N PRO A 139 -5.05 -13.17 -10.67
CA PRO A 139 -4.22 -14.34 -10.91
C PRO A 139 -5.10 -15.57 -11.19
N THR A 140 -4.58 -16.47 -12.02
CA THR A 140 -5.29 -17.70 -12.39
C THR A 140 -5.53 -18.61 -11.18
N ASP A 141 -6.51 -19.50 -11.30
CA ASP A 141 -6.81 -20.51 -10.28
C ASP A 141 -5.56 -21.26 -9.82
N GLY A 142 -5.44 -21.45 -8.51
CA GLY A 142 -4.31 -22.12 -7.87
C GLY A 142 -3.67 -21.28 -6.77
N VAL A 143 -2.47 -21.69 -6.36
CA VAL A 143 -1.69 -20.96 -5.34
C VAL A 143 -0.76 -19.98 -6.06
N SER A 144 -0.94 -18.69 -5.77
CA SER A 144 -0.01 -17.64 -6.19
C SER A 144 0.85 -17.22 -5.00
N GLN A 145 2.17 -17.24 -5.17
CA GLN A 145 3.13 -16.76 -4.18
C GLN A 145 3.81 -15.50 -4.71
N LEU A 146 3.68 -14.41 -3.97
CA LEU A 146 4.24 -13.11 -4.33
C LEU A 146 5.01 -12.57 -3.14
N TRP A 147 6.29 -12.29 -3.34
CA TRP A 147 7.10 -11.59 -2.36
C TRP A 147 6.87 -10.08 -2.50
N ILE A 148 6.79 -9.39 -1.38
CA ILE A 148 6.79 -7.92 -1.35
C ILE A 148 7.96 -7.46 -0.49
N GLU A 149 8.62 -6.41 -0.91
CA GLU A 149 9.62 -5.71 -0.11
C GLU A 149 9.03 -4.40 0.40
N GLN A 150 9.38 -3.99 1.62
CA GLN A 150 8.85 -2.78 2.23
C GLN A 150 9.96 -1.88 2.77
N GLY A 151 9.76 -0.57 2.58
CA GLY A 151 10.63 0.49 3.11
C GLY A 151 11.50 1.13 2.02
N LEU A 152 12.39 2.01 2.45
CA LEU A 152 13.41 2.65 1.61
C LEU A 152 14.77 1.97 1.72
#